data_AF-B2JE44-F1
#
_entry.id   AF-B2JE44-F1
#
_cell.length_a   1.000
_cell.length_b   1.000
_cell.length_c   1.000
_cell.angle_alpha   90.00
_cell.angle_beta   90.00
_cell.angle_gamma   90.00
#
_symmetry.space_group_name_H-M   'P 1'
#
loop_
_entity.id
_entity.type
_entity.pdbx_description
1 polymer ?
#
loop_
_entity_poly.entity_id
_entity_poly.type
_entity_poly.pdbx_seq_one_letter_code
_entity_poly.pdbx_strand_id
1 'polypeptide(L)'
;MPDEAATPSWQQVDYEGFEIHVAPSLKDGTARYTYIGYVCHPGANPKLPGHTVPFHADGEESFKTADDASDEAVHIGKSIVEGTHPDLSVLSLVTSGV
;
A
#
# COMPACT_ATOMS: atom_id res chain seq x y z
N MET A 1 12.15 17.12 -24.11
CA MET A 1 10.72 17.08 -23.73
C MET A 1 10.67 17.34 -22.23
N PRO A 2 9.83 18.27 -21.76
CA PRO A 2 9.81 18.70 -20.36
C PRO A 2 8.90 17.78 -19.52
N ASP A 3 9.26 17.58 -18.26
CA ASP A 3 8.36 17.19 -17.16
C ASP A 3 7.68 15.81 -17.25
N GLU A 4 8.46 14.73 -17.12
CA GLU A 4 7.94 13.60 -16.33
C GLU A 4 8.18 13.98 -14.87
N ALA A 5 7.25 14.77 -14.30
CA ALA A 5 7.05 14.78 -12.87
C ALA A 5 7.15 13.33 -12.40
N ALA A 6 8.07 13.05 -11.49
CA ALA A 6 8.28 11.74 -10.90
C ALA A 6 6.97 11.30 -10.24
N THR A 7 6.08 10.74 -11.05
CA THR A 7 4.84 10.17 -10.56
C THR A 7 5.29 8.96 -9.76
N PRO A 8 4.97 8.90 -8.46
CA PRO A 8 5.29 7.71 -7.67
C PRO A 8 4.80 6.51 -8.46
N SER A 9 5.72 5.58 -8.73
CA SER A 9 5.44 4.40 -9.54
C SER A 9 4.59 3.45 -8.71
N TRP A 10 3.29 3.74 -8.65
CA TRP A 10 2.31 2.92 -7.97
C TRP A 10 2.24 1.57 -8.67
N GLN A 11 2.75 0.55 -8.00
CA GLN A 11 2.59 -0.83 -8.39
C GLN A 11 1.26 -1.33 -7.85
N GLN A 12 0.34 -1.64 -8.76
CA GLN A 12 -0.91 -2.29 -8.45
C GLN A 12 -0.73 -3.81 -8.58
N VAL A 13 -1.15 -4.56 -7.57
CA VAL A 13 -1.12 -6.02 -7.53
C VAL A 13 -2.51 -6.51 -7.17
N ASP A 14 -3.15 -7.24 -8.07
CA ASP A 14 -4.39 -7.97 -7.79
C ASP A 14 -4.10 -9.26 -7.01
N TYR A 15 -4.78 -9.45 -5.88
CA TYR A 15 -4.63 -10.62 -5.02
C TYR A 15 -5.95 -10.98 -4.33
N GLU A 16 -6.41 -12.23 -4.48
CA GLU A 16 -7.65 -12.77 -3.89
C GLU A 16 -8.91 -11.89 -4.09
N GLY A 17 -8.97 -11.15 -5.20
CA GLY A 17 -10.10 -10.25 -5.46
C GLY A 17 -10.03 -8.94 -4.69
N PHE A 18 -8.84 -8.51 -4.28
CA PHE A 18 -8.49 -7.17 -3.79
C PHE A 18 -7.38 -6.56 -4.65
N GLU A 19 -7.29 -5.24 -4.66
CA GLU A 19 -6.27 -4.46 -5.34
C GLU A 19 -5.31 -3.89 -4.28
N ILE A 20 -4.06 -4.31 -4.34
CA ILE A 20 -2.98 -3.84 -3.47
C ILE A 20 -2.19 -2.80 -4.25
N HIS A 21 -2.22 -1.56 -3.79
CA HIS A 21 -1.46 -0.46 -4.38
C HIS A 21 -0.29 -0.12 -3.48
N VAL A 22 0.93 -0.18 -4.02
CA VAL A 22 2.15 0.17 -3.29
C VAL A 22 2.97 1.16 -4.09
N ALA A 23 3.56 2.14 -3.42
CA ALA A 23 4.48 3.07 -4.03
C ALA A 23 5.70 3.27 -3.12
N PRO A 24 6.91 2.92 -3.57
CA PRO A 24 8.11 3.30 -2.87
C PRO A 24 8.33 4.81 -3.03
N SER A 25 8.75 5.46 -1.94
CA SER A 25 9.09 6.87 -1.91
C SER A 25 10.45 7.07 -1.25
N LEU A 26 11.22 8.06 -1.67
CA LEU A 26 12.47 8.38 -1.00
C LEU A 26 12.16 9.08 0.33
N LYS A 27 12.72 8.60 1.44
CA LYS A 27 12.49 9.21 2.75
C LYS A 27 13.33 10.47 2.87
N ASP A 28 12.67 11.63 2.87
CA ASP A 28 13.29 12.96 2.88
C ASP A 28 14.41 13.09 3.93
N GLY A 29 15.58 13.52 3.47
CA GLY A 29 16.76 13.70 4.32
C GLY A 29 17.57 12.43 4.61
N THR A 30 17.18 11.27 4.07
CA THR A 30 17.94 10.02 4.16
C THR A 30 18.14 9.37 2.79
N ALA A 31 19.27 8.70 2.59
CA ALA A 31 19.48 7.82 1.43
C ALA A 31 18.73 6.48 1.60
N ARG A 32 17.52 6.52 2.18
CA ARG A 32 16.66 5.36 2.43
C ARG A 32 15.34 5.56 1.72
N TYR A 33 14.75 4.46 1.31
CA TYR A 33 13.44 4.41 0.69
C TYR A 33 12.44 3.96 1.73
N THR A 34 11.23 4.47 1.66
CA THR A 34 10.08 3.97 2.39
C THR A 34 9.03 3.55 1.37
N TYR A 35 7.92 2.99 1.81
CA TYR A 35 6.78 2.72 0.95
C TYR A 35 5.50 3.19 1.60
N ILE A 36 4.53 3.50 0.75
CA ILE A 36 3.15 3.68 1.15
C ILE A 36 2.31 2.65 0.43
N GLY A 37 1.39 2.02 1.15
CA GLY A 37 0.54 0.98 0.62
C GLY A 37 -0.92 1.19 0.99
N TYR A 38 -1.83 0.77 0.13
CA TYR A 38 -3.22 0.59 0.51
C TYR A 38 -3.86 -0.57 -0.23
N VAL A 39 -4.78 -1.24 0.44
CA VAL A 39 -5.61 -2.30 -0.15
C VAL A 39 -7.02 -1.77 -0.36
N CYS A 40 -7.61 -2.02 -1.51
CA CYS A 40 -9.02 -1.75 -1.77
C CYS A 40 -9.70 -2.93 -2.45
N HIS A 41 -11.03 -2.99 -2.39
CA HIS A 41 -11.77 -3.98 -3.17
C HIS A 41 -11.93 -3.51 -4.63
N PRO A 42 -11.98 -4.43 -5.62
CA PRO A 42 -12.30 -4.08 -6.98
C PRO A 42 -13.71 -3.51 -7.05
N GLY A 43 -13.83 -2.28 -7.55
CA GLY A 43 -15.07 -1.50 -7.53
C GLY A 43 -15.29 -0.69 -6.25
N ALA A 44 -14.37 -0.75 -5.28
CA ALA A 44 -14.34 0.19 -4.17
C ALA A 44 -14.10 1.59 -4.69
N ASN A 45 -14.69 2.57 -4.02
CA ASN A 45 -14.30 3.94 -4.26
C ASN A 45 -13.18 4.30 -3.29
N PRO A 46 -11.92 4.46 -3.75
CA PRO A 46 -10.79 4.77 -2.86
C PRO A 46 -10.92 6.13 -2.16
N LYS A 47 -11.88 6.95 -2.60
CA LYS A 47 -12.24 8.23 -2.01
C LYS A 47 -13.19 8.12 -0.80
N LEU A 48 -13.77 6.94 -0.54
CA LEU A 48 -14.68 6.73 0.57
C LEU A 48 -13.93 6.18 1.79
N PRO A 49 -14.09 6.80 2.99
CA PRO A 49 -13.50 6.27 4.21
C PRO A 49 -14.08 4.89 4.52
N GLY A 50 -13.22 3.94 4.89
CA GLY A 50 -13.61 2.55 5.14
C GLY A 50 -13.74 1.69 3.89
N HIS A 51 -13.43 2.20 2.69
CA HIS A 51 -13.36 1.43 1.43
C HIS A 51 -11.92 1.08 1.01
N THR A 52 -10.93 1.63 1.71
CA THR A 52 -9.52 1.26 1.58
C THR A 52 -8.91 1.02 2.96
N VAL A 53 -7.94 0.10 3.02
CA VAL A 53 -7.11 -0.14 4.19
C VAL A 53 -5.70 0.34 3.84
N PRO A 54 -5.34 1.57 4.22
CA PRO A 54 -3.96 2.02 4.11
C PRO A 54 -3.08 1.23 5.10
N PHE A 55 -1.87 0.92 4.66
CA PHE A 55 -0.84 0.30 5.48
C PHE A 55 0.48 1.03 5.26
N HIS A 56 1.25 1.18 6.33
CA HIS A 56 2.49 1.97 6.31
C HIS A 56 2.35 3.39 5.75
N ALA A 57 1.26 4.08 6.09
CA ALA A 57 1.08 5.48 5.71
C ALA A 57 2.13 6.41 6.34
N ASP A 58 2.67 6.05 7.50
CA ASP A 58 3.64 6.83 8.26
C ASP A 58 5.09 6.70 7.76
N GLY A 59 5.36 5.74 6.86
CA GLY A 59 6.70 5.52 6.29
C GLY A 59 7.77 5.28 7.35
N GLU A 60 7.42 4.65 8.47
CA GLU A 60 8.34 4.38 9.58
C GLU A 60 9.47 3.45 9.11
N GLU A 61 9.13 2.44 8.34
CA GLU A 61 10.10 1.53 7.72
C GLU A 61 10.94 2.22 6.66
N SER A 62 12.22 1.85 6.65
CA SER A 62 13.20 2.44 5.77
C SER A 62 14.13 1.38 5.22
N PHE A 63 14.11 1.25 3.90
CA PHE A 63 14.80 0.27 3.09
C PHE A 63 15.98 0.90 2.36
N LYS A 64 16.90 0.06 1.89
CA LYS A 64 18.08 0.52 1.15
C LYS A 64 17.75 0.86 -0.30
N THR A 65 16.74 0.22 -0.88
CA THR A 65 16.33 0.38 -2.28
C THR A 65 14.81 0.46 -2.38
N ALA A 66 14.32 1.05 -3.48
CA ALA A 66 12.89 1.09 -3.79
C ALA A 66 12.28 -0.30 -4.04
N ASP A 67 13.09 -1.23 -4.55
CA ASP A 67 12.71 -2.62 -4.82
C ASP A 67 12.38 -3.38 -3.52
N ASP A 68 13.27 -3.30 -2.54
CA ASP A 68 13.12 -3.88 -1.19
C ASP A 68 11.89 -3.33 -0.47
N ALA A 69 11.66 -2.01 -0.61
CA ALA A 69 10.45 -1.37 -0.09
C ALA A 69 9.17 -1.87 -0.78
N SER A 70 9.22 -2.11 -2.09
CA SER A 70 8.06 -2.56 -2.86
C SER A 70 7.73 -4.03 -2.60
N ASP A 71 8.74 -4.90 -2.49
CA ASP A 71 8.55 -6.32 -2.20
C ASP A 71 7.91 -6.51 -0.83
N GLU A 72 8.42 -5.81 0.19
CA GLU A 72 7.83 -5.82 1.54
C GLU A 72 6.41 -5.26 1.53
N ALA A 73 6.15 -4.16 0.83
CA ALA A 73 4.82 -3.59 0.71
C ALA A 73 3.81 -4.58 0.10
N VAL A 74 4.22 -5.32 -0.94
CA VAL A 74 3.38 -6.36 -1.55
C VAL A 74 3.16 -7.52 -0.58
N HIS A 75 4.19 -7.92 0.17
CA HIS A 75 4.09 -8.98 1.17
C HIS A 75 3.08 -8.62 2.28
N ILE A 76 3.18 -7.41 2.81
CA ILE A 76 2.24 -6.86 3.79
C ILE A 76 0.84 -6.77 3.20
N GLY A 77 0.69 -6.22 2.01
CA GLY A 77 -0.61 -6.11 1.33
C GLY A 77 -1.30 -7.46 1.17
N LYS A 78 -0.57 -8.52 0.79
CA LYS A 78 -1.10 -9.88 0.73
C LYS A 78 -1.52 -10.37 2.10
N SER A 79 -0.71 -10.17 3.12
CA SER A 79 -1.03 -10.58 4.50
C SER A 79 -2.30 -9.90 5.03
N ILE A 80 -2.56 -8.65 4.64
CA ILE A 80 -3.78 -7.92 4.98
C ILE A 80 -5.00 -8.53 4.30
N VAL A 81 -4.85 -8.92 3.03
CA VAL A 81 -5.91 -9.61 2.25
C VAL A 81 -6.21 -10.99 2.82
N GLU A 82 -5.18 -11.75 3.17
CA GLU A 82 -5.31 -13.08 3.79
C GLU A 82 -5.82 -13.01 5.24
N GLY A 83 -5.80 -11.83 5.87
CA GLY A 83 -6.12 -11.64 7.28
C GLY A 83 -5.08 -12.25 8.23
N THR A 84 -3.85 -12.45 7.74
CA THR A 84 -2.70 -12.94 8.52
C THR A 84 -1.88 -11.80 9.12
N HIS A 85 -2.11 -10.56 8.67
CA HIS A 85 -1.43 -9.41 9.20
C HIS A 85 -1.89 -9.11 10.64
N PRO A 86 -0.94 -8.87 11.58
CA PRO A 86 -1.25 -8.83 13.02
C PRO A 86 -2.12 -7.64 13.45
N ASP A 87 -2.08 -6.53 12.71
CA ASP A 87 -2.74 -5.27 13.08
C ASP A 87 -3.83 -4.82 12.09
N LEU A 88 -3.79 -5.33 10.86
CA LEU A 88 -4.60 -4.85 9.73
C LEU A 88 -5.22 -6.06 9.03
N SER A 89 -6.44 -5.94 8.54
CA SER A 89 -7.09 -7.03 7.79
C SER A 89 -8.21 -6.47 6.92
N VAL A 90 -8.44 -7.07 5.75
CA VAL A 90 -9.58 -6.70 4.88
C VAL A 90 -10.94 -7.02 5.50
N LEU A 91 -11.00 -7.85 6.54
CA LEU A 91 -12.23 -8.08 7.31
C LEU A 91 -12.77 -6.79 7.96
N SER A 92 -11.89 -5.85 8.29
CA SER A 92 -12.30 -4.54 8.82
C SER A 92 -13.08 -3.71 7.80
N LEU A 93 -12.82 -3.87 6.49
CA LEU A 93 -13.66 -3.27 5.43
C LEU A 93 -15.08 -3.86 5.44
N VAL A 94 -15.19 -5.15 5.74
CA VAL A 94 -16.47 -5.89 5.71
C VAL A 94 -17.36 -5.59 6.91
N THR A 95 -16.79 -5.14 8.04
CA THR A 95 -17.56 -4.94 9.28
C THR A 95 -18.12 -3.53 9.49
N SER A 96 -17.71 -2.53 8.71
CA SER A 96 -18.16 -1.12 8.89
C SER A 96 -19.48 -0.78 8.21
N GLY A 97 -20.18 -1.76 7.62
CA GLY A 97 -21.47 -1.57 6.95
C GLY A 97 -22.68 -1.99 7.80
N VAL A 98 -22.85 -1.43 9.00
CA VAL A 98 -24.09 -1.56 9.80
C VAL A 98 -24.71 -0.20 10.13
#